data_AF-A0A386ZLN3-F1
#
_entry.id   AF-A0A386ZLN3-F1
#
_cell.length_a   1.000
_cell.length_b   1.000
_cell.length_c   1.000
_cell.angle_alpha   90.00
_cell.angle_beta   90.00
_cell.angle_gamma   90.00
#
_symmetry.space_group_name_H-M   'P 1'
#
loop_
_entity.id
_entity.type
_entity.pdbx_description
1 polymer ?
#
loop_
_entity_poly.entity_id
_entity_poly.type
_entity_poly.pdbx_seq_one_letter_code
_entity_poly.pdbx_strand_id
1 'polypeptide(L)'
;MAGQSPCSRQAGERAAGPPFQGVWIVSIDSEVVAAPQRPADERAAAGLLRWLYDLVEDRNVGYLADLRRLHADSVAKLLAGNFAAPGGVALGPQAVEIFERVAFLFTRFHAGETALQRGSGSLGYAMSKVGSADRRGSENPGCVRLLNQILVSRQPPFRRIQHGIDLIRSDSGAPPNWFQLTVDLLRWTDSERTVQRDWARDFYLPHTKSRRMP
;
A
#
# COMPACT_ATOMS: atom_id res chain seq x y z
N MET A 1 -14.72 10.82 -83.82
CA MET A 1 -14.59 9.81 -84.89
C MET A 1 -13.11 9.55 -85.13
N ALA A 2 -12.73 8.25 -85.16
CA ALA A 2 -11.39 7.68 -85.40
C ALA A 2 -10.32 7.99 -84.33
N GLY A 3 -9.53 7.05 -83.80
CA GLY A 3 -9.42 5.60 -84.05
C GLY A 3 -8.22 5.03 -83.27
N GLN A 4 -8.50 3.92 -82.55
CA GLN A 4 -7.69 2.71 -82.33
C GLN A 4 -6.17 2.76 -82.03
N SER A 5 -5.82 2.17 -80.89
CA SER A 5 -4.51 1.66 -80.41
C SER A 5 -3.87 0.59 -81.33
N PRO A 6 -2.58 0.21 -81.13
CA PRO A 6 -2.26 -1.04 -80.39
C PRO A 6 -0.93 -1.01 -79.57
N CYS A 7 -0.83 -1.71 -78.43
CA CYS A 7 -0.15 -3.01 -78.19
C CYS A 7 1.40 -2.95 -78.32
N SER A 8 2.25 -3.22 -77.31
CA SER A 8 2.47 -4.52 -76.63
C SER A 8 3.60 -4.42 -75.57
N ARG A 9 3.46 -5.20 -74.47
CA ARG A 9 4.42 -6.11 -73.76
C ARG A 9 5.93 -5.80 -73.74
N GLN A 10 6.76 -6.18 -72.75
CA GLN A 10 6.70 -6.71 -71.38
C GLN A 10 8.17 -6.94 -70.96
N ALA A 11 8.45 -6.92 -69.65
CA ALA A 11 9.58 -7.58 -68.95
C ALA A 11 11.01 -7.00 -69.07
N GLY A 12 11.66 -6.83 -67.91
CA GLY A 12 13.07 -6.45 -67.79
C GLY A 12 13.48 -6.20 -66.34
N GLU A 13 13.77 -7.28 -65.63
CA GLU A 13 14.18 -7.39 -64.23
C GLU A 13 15.59 -6.83 -63.94
N ARG A 14 15.82 -6.47 -62.67
CA ARG A 14 17.09 -6.51 -61.88
C ARG A 14 18.12 -5.37 -61.94
N ALA A 15 18.13 -4.66 -60.80
CA ALA A 15 19.18 -4.66 -59.78
C ALA A 15 20.41 -3.73 -59.87
N ALA A 16 20.70 -3.18 -58.67
CA ALA A 16 21.98 -2.74 -58.11
C ALA A 16 22.50 -1.33 -58.47
N GLY A 17 22.06 -0.34 -57.69
CA GLY A 17 22.83 0.89 -57.43
C GLY A 17 23.59 0.76 -56.09
N PRO A 18 24.88 1.18 -56.00
CA PRO A 18 25.64 1.16 -54.76
C PRO A 18 25.35 2.40 -53.88
N PRO A 19 25.77 2.37 -52.59
CA PRO A 19 25.18 3.15 -51.51
C PRO A 19 26.03 4.38 -51.11
N PHE A 20 25.65 5.00 -50.00
CA PHE A 20 26.37 6.02 -49.20
C PHE A 20 25.86 7.46 -49.31
N GLN A 21 24.71 7.70 -48.67
CA GLN A 21 24.49 8.92 -47.88
C GLN A 21 24.09 8.50 -46.47
N GLY A 22 24.77 9.02 -45.46
CA GLY A 22 24.51 8.71 -44.06
C GLY A 22 25.43 9.47 -43.12
N VAL A 23 25.21 10.79 -43.02
CA VAL A 23 25.65 11.57 -41.85
C VAL A 23 24.70 11.21 -40.72
N TRP A 24 25.18 10.43 -39.74
CA TRP A 24 24.43 10.12 -38.54
C TRP A 24 24.51 11.31 -37.60
N ILE A 25 23.46 12.14 -37.58
CA ILE A 25 23.18 13.02 -36.44
C ILE A 25 22.72 12.09 -35.32
N VAL A 26 23.57 11.85 -34.33
CA VAL A 26 23.18 11.17 -33.10
C VAL A 26 22.34 12.16 -32.30
N SER A 27 21.02 12.15 -32.52
CA SER A 27 20.06 12.76 -31.60
C SER A 27 20.07 11.90 -30.35
N ILE A 28 20.76 12.36 -29.30
CA ILE A 28 20.62 11.79 -27.98
C ILE A 28 19.30 12.32 -27.45
N ASP A 29 18.21 11.62 -27.79
CA ASP A 29 16.95 11.80 -27.11
C ASP A 29 17.20 11.50 -25.63
N SER A 30 17.18 12.57 -24.83
CA SER A 30 17.22 12.48 -23.39
C SER A 30 15.91 11.85 -22.95
N GLU A 31 15.86 10.52 -22.94
CA GLU A 31 14.87 9.77 -22.17
C GLU A 31 15.10 10.12 -20.70
N VAL A 32 14.38 11.14 -20.24
CA VAL A 32 14.05 11.30 -18.83
C VAL A 32 13.31 10.03 -18.44
N VAL A 33 14.05 9.05 -17.92
CA VAL A 33 13.49 7.85 -17.30
C VAL A 33 12.68 8.36 -16.10
N ALA A 34 11.41 8.66 -16.36
CA ALA A 34 10.46 9.04 -15.34
C ALA A 34 10.48 7.91 -14.31
N ALA A 35 10.85 8.24 -13.07
CA ALA A 35 10.84 7.27 -11.98
C ALA A 35 9.49 6.53 -11.99
N PRO A 36 9.47 5.20 -11.78
CA PRO A 36 8.24 4.44 -11.85
C PRO A 36 7.20 5.12 -10.95
N GLN A 37 6.12 5.60 -11.57
CA GLN A 37 5.07 6.30 -10.85
C GLN A 37 4.54 5.34 -9.79
N ARG A 38 4.61 5.73 -8.51
CA ARG A 38 4.02 4.92 -7.44
C ARG A 38 2.55 4.67 -7.77
N PRO A 39 2.06 3.43 -7.58
CA PRO A 39 0.67 3.13 -7.84
C PRO A 39 -0.25 4.04 -6.98
N ALA A 40 -1.46 4.27 -7.48
CA ALA A 40 -2.35 5.32 -6.94
C ALA A 40 -2.74 5.07 -5.47
N ASP A 41 -2.85 3.81 -5.07
CA ASP A 41 -3.09 3.35 -3.71
C ASP A 41 -1.96 3.76 -2.74
N GLU A 42 -0.70 3.60 -3.14
CA GLU A 42 0.45 4.01 -2.35
C GLU A 42 0.53 5.53 -2.20
N ARG A 43 0.22 6.29 -3.27
CA ARG A 43 0.17 7.76 -3.18
C ARG A 43 -0.94 8.23 -2.24
N ALA A 44 -2.12 7.62 -2.32
CA ALA A 44 -3.24 7.89 -1.44
C ALA A 44 -2.89 7.58 0.03
N ALA A 45 -2.34 6.40 0.30
CA ALA A 45 -1.92 5.97 1.63
C ALA A 45 -0.87 6.93 2.24
N ALA A 46 0.10 7.36 1.44
CA ALA A 46 1.10 8.35 1.88
C ALA A 46 0.46 9.70 2.22
N GLY A 47 -0.53 10.14 1.45
CA GLY A 47 -1.29 11.36 1.72
C GLY A 47 -2.03 11.30 3.06
N LEU A 48 -2.77 10.22 3.30
CA LEU A 48 -3.47 9.98 4.56
C LEU A 48 -2.50 10.01 5.74
N LEU A 49 -1.39 9.27 5.64
CA LEU A 49 -0.43 9.17 6.73
C LEU A 49 0.25 10.48 7.07
N ARG A 50 0.63 11.25 6.05
CA ARG A 50 1.20 12.59 6.28
C ARG A 50 0.24 13.43 7.11
N TRP A 51 -1.02 13.50 6.69
CA TRP A 51 -2.05 14.24 7.41
C TRP A 51 -2.27 13.72 8.84
N LEU A 52 -2.30 12.40 9.05
CA LEU A 52 -2.43 11.82 10.40
C LEU A 52 -1.23 12.14 11.30
N TYR A 53 -0.01 12.17 10.73
CA TYR A 53 1.19 12.55 11.48
C TYR A 53 1.17 14.02 11.85
N ASP A 54 0.80 14.89 10.91
CA ASP A 54 0.65 16.33 11.16
C ASP A 54 -0.37 16.56 12.30
N LEU A 55 -1.49 15.84 12.33
CA LEU A 55 -2.47 15.95 13.43
C LEU A 55 -1.90 15.61 14.81
N VAL A 56 -0.99 14.63 14.89
CA VAL A 56 -0.34 14.24 16.16
C VAL A 56 0.73 15.24 16.55
N GLU A 57 1.56 15.67 15.59
CA GLU A 57 2.62 16.66 15.79
C GLU A 57 2.04 18.02 16.22
N ASP A 58 0.96 18.48 15.57
CA ASP A 58 0.23 19.71 15.88
C ASP A 58 -0.66 19.59 17.13
N ARG A 59 -0.73 18.39 17.74
CA ARG A 59 -1.60 18.08 18.89
C ARG A 59 -3.05 18.48 18.68
N ASN A 60 -3.60 18.22 17.50
CA ASN A 60 -4.99 18.56 17.18
C ASN A 60 -5.96 17.56 17.85
N VAL A 61 -6.16 17.73 19.15
CA VAL A 61 -6.92 16.82 20.00
C VAL A 61 -8.39 16.68 19.58
N GLY A 62 -8.97 17.70 18.95
CA GLY A 62 -10.34 17.68 18.46
C GLY A 62 -10.51 16.68 17.31
N TYR A 63 -9.72 16.84 16.25
CA TYR A 63 -9.72 15.91 15.11
C TYR A 63 -9.34 14.49 15.54
N LEU A 64 -8.34 14.35 16.41
CA LEU A 64 -7.95 13.04 16.94
C LEU A 64 -9.06 12.39 17.77
N ALA A 65 -9.82 13.16 18.56
CA ALA A 65 -10.95 12.63 19.33
C ALA A 65 -12.12 12.23 18.42
N ASP A 66 -12.40 13.01 17.38
CA ASP A 66 -13.46 12.70 16.42
C ASP A 66 -13.14 11.45 15.59
N LEU A 67 -11.89 11.28 15.15
CA LEU A 67 -11.46 10.06 14.44
C LEU A 67 -11.57 8.79 15.28
N ARG A 68 -11.51 8.88 16.61
CA ARG A 68 -11.74 7.74 17.51
C ARG A 68 -13.20 7.32 17.59
N ARG A 69 -14.15 8.14 17.10
CA ARG A 69 -15.59 7.84 17.12
C ARG A 69 -15.99 7.18 15.81
N LEU A 70 -15.82 5.87 15.74
CA LEU A 70 -16.04 5.07 14.53
C LEU A 70 -17.41 5.25 13.85
N HIS A 71 -18.46 5.44 14.65
CA HIS A 71 -19.84 5.54 14.18
C HIS A 71 -20.36 6.98 14.09
N ALA A 72 -19.55 7.97 14.47
CA ALA A 72 -19.94 9.36 14.34
C ALA A 72 -19.52 9.87 12.95
N ASP A 73 -20.48 10.45 12.22
CA ASP A 73 -20.16 11.18 11.00
C ASP A 73 -19.55 12.52 11.41
N SER A 74 -18.23 12.63 11.24
CA SER A 74 -17.45 13.79 11.60
C SER A 74 -16.71 14.32 10.39
N VAL A 75 -16.41 15.63 10.40
CA VAL A 75 -15.56 16.25 9.37
C VAL A 75 -14.22 15.53 9.27
N ALA A 76 -13.64 15.14 10.42
CA ALA A 76 -12.37 14.40 10.46
C ALA A 76 -12.43 13.07 9.70
N LYS A 77 -13.52 12.32 9.86
CA LYS A 77 -13.73 11.05 9.16
C LYS A 77 -13.91 11.26 7.65
N LEU A 78 -14.68 12.26 7.25
CA LEU A 78 -14.85 12.63 5.84
C LEU A 78 -13.50 13.04 5.20
N LEU A 79 -12.69 13.82 5.92
CA LEU A 79 -11.34 14.19 5.44
C LEU A 79 -10.44 12.97 5.28
N ALA A 80 -10.49 12.00 6.19
CA ALA A 80 -9.75 10.75 6.04
C ALA A 80 -10.20 9.99 4.78
N GLY A 81 -11.52 9.88 4.55
CA GLY A 81 -12.10 9.24 3.39
C GLY A 81 -11.73 9.91 2.05
N ASN A 82 -11.58 11.24 2.02
CA ASN A 82 -11.23 12.00 0.82
C ASN A 82 -9.87 11.61 0.22
N PHE A 83 -8.96 11.05 1.01
CA PHE A 83 -7.69 10.55 0.50
C PHE A 83 -7.84 9.33 -0.42
N ALA A 84 -9.00 8.64 -0.42
CA ALA A 84 -9.30 7.56 -1.35
C ALA A 84 -9.53 8.04 -2.81
N ALA A 85 -9.53 9.36 -3.06
CA ALA A 85 -9.64 9.94 -4.40
C ALA A 85 -8.52 10.97 -4.67
N PRO A 86 -7.23 10.58 -4.63
CA PRO A 86 -6.14 11.53 -4.81
C PRO A 86 -6.18 12.14 -6.22
N GLY A 87 -6.21 13.47 -6.31
CA GLY A 87 -6.21 14.17 -7.60
C GLY A 87 -7.45 13.90 -8.46
N GLY A 88 -8.58 13.53 -7.85
CA GLY A 88 -9.85 13.30 -8.55
C GLY A 88 -10.04 11.89 -9.11
N VAL A 89 -9.06 10.98 -8.96
CA VAL A 89 -9.19 9.58 -9.38
C VAL A 89 -9.61 8.73 -8.19
N ALA A 90 -10.85 8.27 -8.17
CA ALA A 90 -11.40 7.47 -7.08
C ALA A 90 -10.87 6.03 -7.11
N LEU A 91 -10.35 5.55 -5.97
CA LEU A 91 -9.99 4.14 -5.74
C LEU A 91 -11.22 3.24 -5.46
N GLY A 92 -12.41 3.83 -5.44
CA GLY A 92 -13.69 3.14 -5.21
C GLY A 92 -14.22 3.28 -3.77
N PRO A 93 -15.47 2.86 -3.53
CA PRO A 93 -16.15 3.06 -2.25
C PRO A 93 -15.50 2.26 -1.10
N GLN A 94 -14.92 1.09 -1.38
CA GLN A 94 -14.23 0.29 -0.38
C GLN A 94 -12.98 0.99 0.17
N ALA A 95 -12.27 1.75 -0.67
CA ALA A 95 -11.11 2.51 -0.25
C ALA A 95 -11.49 3.60 0.77
N VAL A 96 -12.62 4.28 0.58
CA VAL A 96 -13.12 5.28 1.55
C VAL A 96 -13.25 4.65 2.94
N GLU A 97 -13.93 3.49 3.04
CA GLU A 97 -14.05 2.78 4.32
C GLU A 97 -12.68 2.39 4.88
N ILE A 98 -11.76 1.85 4.07
CA ILE A 98 -10.42 1.47 4.53
C ILE A 98 -9.68 2.66 5.15
N PHE A 99 -9.73 3.82 4.51
CA PHE A 99 -9.02 5.02 4.98
C PHE A 99 -9.61 5.53 6.29
N GLU A 100 -10.93 5.60 6.41
CA GLU A 100 -11.61 5.93 7.66
C GLU A 100 -11.25 4.95 8.79
N ARG A 101 -11.24 3.65 8.50
CA ARG A 101 -10.90 2.60 9.46
C ARG A 101 -9.45 2.69 9.91
N VAL A 102 -8.52 2.95 9.00
CA VAL A 102 -7.10 3.13 9.35
C VAL A 102 -6.91 4.38 10.21
N ALA A 103 -7.56 5.50 9.87
CA ALA A 103 -7.50 6.71 10.69
C ALA A 103 -8.04 6.46 12.11
N PHE A 104 -9.15 5.71 12.24
CA PHE A 104 -9.66 5.25 13.53
C PHE A 104 -8.63 4.38 14.28
N LEU A 105 -8.03 3.38 13.63
CA LEU A 105 -7.02 2.50 14.27
C LEU A 105 -5.78 3.28 14.73
N PHE A 106 -5.30 4.19 13.89
CA PHE A 106 -4.15 5.05 14.18
C PHE A 106 -4.41 5.94 15.41
N THR A 107 -5.55 6.64 15.43
CA THR A 107 -5.91 7.54 16.53
C THR A 107 -6.27 6.80 17.82
N ARG A 108 -6.80 5.58 17.70
CA ARG A 108 -7.02 4.67 18.83
C ARG A 108 -5.71 4.15 19.41
N PHE A 109 -4.72 3.82 18.59
CA PHE A 109 -3.41 3.39 19.06
C PHE A 109 -2.71 4.51 19.85
N HIS A 110 -2.72 5.74 19.33
CA HIS A 110 -2.08 6.90 19.96
C HIS A 110 -2.92 7.58 21.05
N ALA A 111 -4.05 7.00 21.47
CA ALA A 111 -4.92 7.66 22.44
C ALA A 111 -4.27 7.72 23.83
N GLY A 112 -3.82 8.90 24.25
CA GLY A 112 -3.09 9.09 25.52
C GLY A 112 -1.58 8.92 25.40
N GLU A 113 -1.08 8.63 24.20
CA GLU A 113 0.35 8.67 23.90
C GLU A 113 0.78 10.11 23.61
N THR A 114 1.96 10.49 24.08
CA THR A 114 2.54 11.81 23.85
C THR A 114 3.48 11.87 22.65
N ALA A 115 3.91 10.70 22.15
CA ALA A 115 4.86 10.56 21.07
C ALA A 115 4.25 9.83 19.86
N LEU A 116 4.59 10.31 18.67
CA LEU A 116 4.23 9.66 17.41
C LEU A 116 4.98 8.33 17.25
N GLN A 117 4.25 7.25 17.02
CA GLN A 117 4.80 5.93 16.71
C GLN A 117 4.46 5.53 15.28
N ARG A 118 5.46 5.61 14.39
CA ARG A 118 5.33 5.26 12.98
C ARG A 118 5.17 3.76 12.73
N GLY A 119 5.70 2.95 13.66
CA GLY A 119 5.68 1.50 13.57
C GLY A 119 6.65 0.93 12.54
N SER A 120 6.69 -0.39 12.44
CA SER A 120 7.53 -1.11 11.46
C SER A 120 6.93 -2.45 11.09
N GLY A 121 7.21 -2.93 9.88
CA GLY A 121 6.73 -4.22 9.38
C GLY A 121 5.23 -4.28 9.15
N SER A 122 4.74 -5.46 8.76
CA SER A 122 3.32 -5.75 8.60
C SER A 122 2.59 -5.92 9.94
N LEU A 123 1.27 -6.11 9.91
CA LEU A 123 0.53 -6.50 11.12
C LEU A 123 1.03 -7.84 11.67
N GLY A 124 1.37 -8.79 10.79
CA GLY A 124 1.97 -10.07 11.18
C GLY A 124 3.28 -9.88 11.94
N TYR A 125 4.16 -9.00 11.44
CA TYR A 125 5.40 -8.64 12.12
C TYR A 125 5.14 -8.06 13.52
N ALA A 126 4.24 -7.09 13.64
CA ALA A 126 3.94 -6.45 14.92
C ALA A 126 3.33 -7.46 15.92
N MET A 127 2.41 -8.31 15.46
CA MET A 127 1.83 -9.38 16.26
C MET A 127 2.85 -10.46 16.68
N SER A 128 3.90 -10.71 15.89
CA SER A 128 4.97 -11.65 16.25
C SER A 128 5.72 -11.24 17.53
N LYS A 129 5.68 -9.95 17.88
CA LYS A 129 6.37 -9.39 19.05
C LYS A 129 5.54 -9.45 20.32
N VAL A 130 4.24 -9.69 20.20
CA VAL A 130 3.31 -9.70 21.33
C VAL A 130 3.58 -10.90 22.24
N GLY A 131 3.73 -10.62 23.54
CA GLY A 131 3.81 -11.61 24.61
C GLY A 131 5.06 -11.50 25.48
N SER A 132 5.06 -12.27 26.57
CA SER A 132 6.19 -12.37 27.50
C SER A 132 7.40 -13.05 26.85
N ALA A 133 8.60 -12.80 27.39
CA ALA A 133 9.88 -13.29 26.83
C ALA A 133 9.88 -14.78 26.47
N ASP A 134 9.15 -15.60 27.22
CA ASP A 134 9.11 -17.06 27.05
C ASP A 134 7.99 -17.57 26.12
N ARG A 135 7.06 -16.70 25.70
CA ARG A 135 5.92 -17.04 24.81
C ARG A 135 5.50 -15.82 23.97
N ARG A 136 6.25 -15.54 22.90
CA ARG A 136 5.94 -14.47 21.93
C ARG A 136 5.38 -14.99 20.62
N GLY A 137 4.51 -14.19 19.99
CA GLY A 137 4.08 -14.42 18.61
C GLY A 137 3.49 -15.81 18.41
N SER A 138 4.14 -16.62 17.57
CA SER A 138 3.74 -18.01 17.26
C SER A 138 3.69 -18.95 18.46
N GLU A 139 4.36 -18.61 19.56
CA GLU A 139 4.34 -19.38 20.82
C GLU A 139 3.19 -18.95 21.75
N ASN A 140 2.47 -17.87 21.39
CA ASN A 140 1.28 -17.40 22.10
C ASN A 140 0.01 -17.91 21.38
N PRO A 141 -0.72 -18.90 21.92
CA PRO A 141 -1.90 -19.48 21.25
C PRO A 141 -3.03 -18.47 21.01
N GLY A 142 -3.15 -17.43 21.86
CA GLY A 142 -4.12 -16.37 21.69
C GLY A 142 -3.81 -15.51 20.46
N CYS A 143 -2.54 -15.13 20.30
CA CYS A 143 -2.06 -14.35 19.18
C CYS A 143 -2.20 -15.14 17.86
N VAL A 144 -1.80 -16.41 17.86
CA VAL A 144 -1.95 -17.35 16.73
C VAL A 144 -3.41 -17.46 16.29
N ARG A 145 -4.34 -17.69 17.25
CA ARG A 145 -5.77 -17.79 16.93
C ARG A 145 -6.31 -16.50 16.31
N LEU A 146 -5.96 -15.35 16.89
CA LEU A 146 -6.41 -14.06 16.38
C LEU A 146 -5.91 -13.81 14.96
N LEU A 147 -4.62 -14.04 14.70
CA LEU A 147 -4.06 -13.86 13.37
C LEU A 147 -4.70 -14.81 12.36
N ASN A 148 -4.84 -16.10 12.67
CA ASN A 148 -5.47 -17.05 11.74
C ASN A 148 -6.90 -16.64 11.36
N GLN A 149 -7.68 -16.10 12.31
CA GLN A 149 -9.01 -15.57 12.02
C GLN A 149 -9.00 -14.30 11.14
N ILE A 150 -7.96 -13.48 11.25
CA ILE A 150 -7.73 -12.36 10.34
C ILE A 150 -7.46 -12.91 8.93
N LEU A 151 -6.48 -13.80 8.79
CA LEU A 151 -5.99 -14.31 7.50
C LEU A 151 -7.04 -15.07 6.69
N VAL A 152 -7.96 -15.80 7.34
CA VAL A 152 -9.01 -16.58 6.64
C VAL A 152 -10.10 -15.69 6.03
N SER A 153 -10.20 -14.42 6.42
CA SER A 153 -11.28 -13.55 5.99
C SER A 153 -11.12 -13.08 4.54
N ARG A 154 -12.18 -13.23 3.73
CA ARG A 154 -12.21 -12.76 2.32
C ARG A 154 -12.27 -11.23 2.18
N GLN A 155 -12.89 -10.58 3.15
CA GLN A 155 -12.95 -9.12 3.26
C GLN A 155 -12.08 -8.66 4.43
N PRO A 156 -11.56 -7.42 4.43
CA PRO A 156 -10.78 -6.88 5.53
C PRO A 156 -11.52 -7.03 6.88
N PRO A 157 -11.03 -7.85 7.83
CA PRO A 157 -11.74 -8.12 9.07
C PRO A 157 -11.45 -7.04 10.13
N PHE A 158 -11.97 -5.82 9.91
CA PHE A 158 -11.62 -4.64 10.71
C PHE A 158 -11.76 -4.83 12.22
N ARG A 159 -12.80 -5.52 12.70
CA ARG A 159 -12.97 -5.78 14.15
C ARG A 159 -11.82 -6.62 14.73
N ARG A 160 -11.31 -7.59 13.97
CA ARG A 160 -10.20 -8.45 14.40
C ARG A 160 -8.86 -7.73 14.28
N ILE A 161 -8.68 -6.92 13.25
CA ILE A 161 -7.50 -6.06 13.11
C ILE A 161 -7.46 -5.07 14.29
N GLN A 162 -8.58 -4.45 14.64
CA GLN A 162 -8.68 -3.59 15.82
C GLN A 162 -8.26 -4.33 17.09
N HIS A 163 -8.76 -5.55 17.31
CA HIS A 163 -8.32 -6.36 18.46
C HIS A 163 -6.81 -6.64 18.42
N GLY A 164 -6.23 -6.89 17.25
CA GLY A 164 -4.79 -7.05 17.08
C GLY A 164 -4.01 -5.78 17.48
N ILE A 165 -4.46 -4.61 17.03
CA ILE A 165 -3.86 -3.31 17.36
C ILE A 165 -3.98 -3.02 18.86
N ASP A 166 -5.14 -3.28 19.47
CA ASP A 166 -5.37 -3.12 20.90
C ASP A 166 -4.44 -4.03 21.71
N LEU A 167 -4.28 -5.29 21.28
CA LEU A 167 -3.37 -6.24 21.91
C LEU A 167 -1.90 -5.80 21.82
N ILE A 168 -1.44 -5.35 20.64
CA ILE A 168 -0.08 -4.80 20.46
C ILE A 168 0.14 -3.62 21.39
N ARG A 169 -0.83 -2.72 21.47
CA ARG A 169 -0.77 -1.55 22.35
C ARG A 169 -0.71 -1.95 23.82
N SER A 170 -1.55 -2.88 24.27
CA SER A 170 -1.56 -3.34 25.66
C SER A 170 -0.25 -3.99 26.08
N ASP A 171 0.47 -4.63 25.16
CA ASP A 171 1.80 -5.20 25.40
C ASP A 171 2.94 -4.15 25.33
N SER A 172 2.61 -2.86 25.20
CA SER A 172 3.56 -1.76 24.96
C SER A 172 4.43 -1.99 23.70
N GLY A 173 3.90 -2.75 22.73
CA GLY A 173 4.57 -3.05 21.48
C GLY A 173 4.49 -1.89 20.48
N ALA A 174 5.48 -1.81 19.60
CA ALA A 174 5.44 -0.87 18.48
C ALA A 174 4.31 -1.25 17.51
N PRO A 175 3.58 -0.27 16.92
CA PRO A 175 2.52 -0.56 15.96
C PRO A 175 3.10 -1.16 14.67
N PRO A 176 2.25 -1.77 13.82
CA PRO A 176 2.66 -2.04 12.44
C PRO A 176 2.98 -0.74 11.72
N ASN A 177 3.71 -0.84 10.61
CA ASN A 177 3.86 0.29 9.70
C ASN A 177 2.47 0.68 9.16
N TRP A 178 2.00 1.87 9.52
CA TRP A 178 0.67 2.34 9.15
C TRP A 178 0.47 2.47 7.64
N PHE A 179 1.53 2.78 6.89
CA PHE A 179 1.46 2.96 5.44
C PHE A 179 1.29 1.60 4.77
N GLN A 180 2.11 0.64 5.20
CA GLN A 180 2.01 -0.75 4.76
C GLN A 180 0.63 -1.32 5.10
N LEU A 181 0.13 -1.08 6.32
CA LEU A 181 -1.21 -1.52 6.73
C LEU A 181 -2.30 -0.96 5.80
N THR A 182 -2.25 0.32 5.42
CA THR A 182 -3.24 0.89 4.49
C THR A 182 -3.18 0.21 3.12
N VAL A 183 -1.97 0.06 2.56
CA VAL A 183 -1.77 -0.58 1.25
C VAL A 183 -2.23 -2.05 1.27
N ASP A 184 -1.88 -2.78 2.33
CA ASP A 184 -2.28 -4.17 2.55
C ASP A 184 -3.81 -4.32 2.61
N LEU A 185 -4.52 -3.38 3.23
CA LEU A 185 -5.97 -3.42 3.31
C LEU A 185 -6.63 -3.09 1.98
N LEU A 186 -6.05 -2.20 1.17
CA LEU A 186 -6.51 -1.91 -0.19
C LEU A 186 -6.35 -3.11 -1.12
N ARG A 187 -5.28 -3.89 -0.94
CA ARG A 187 -4.96 -5.09 -1.71
C ARG A 187 -5.48 -6.38 -1.08
N TRP A 188 -6.34 -6.29 -0.06
CA TRP A 188 -6.78 -7.45 0.72
C TRP A 188 -7.54 -8.49 -0.12
N THR A 189 -8.29 -8.02 -1.11
CA THR A 189 -9.14 -8.84 -1.98
C THR A 189 -8.43 -9.33 -3.24
N ASP A 190 -7.13 -9.08 -3.37
CA ASP A 190 -6.34 -9.56 -4.51
C ASP A 190 -6.43 -11.10 -4.62
N SER A 191 -6.57 -11.60 -5.85
CA SER A 191 -6.80 -13.02 -6.14
C SER A 191 -5.71 -13.93 -5.56
N GLU A 192 -4.47 -13.46 -5.56
CA GLU A 192 -3.29 -14.20 -5.11
C GLU A 192 -3.15 -14.27 -3.58
N ARG A 193 -4.00 -13.55 -2.84
CA ARG A 193 -3.96 -13.45 -1.36
C ARG A 193 -2.56 -13.13 -0.83
N THR A 194 -1.82 -12.28 -1.55
CA THR A 194 -0.42 -11.94 -1.27
C THR A 194 -0.28 -11.32 0.11
N VAL A 195 -1.17 -10.39 0.48
CA VAL A 195 -1.18 -9.73 1.78
C VAL A 195 -1.28 -10.75 2.93
N GLN A 196 -2.23 -11.69 2.84
CA GLN A 196 -2.42 -12.70 3.89
C GLN A 196 -1.21 -13.63 3.98
N ARG A 197 -0.61 -13.98 2.84
CA ARG A 197 0.62 -14.80 2.80
C ARG A 197 1.78 -14.06 3.46
N ASP A 198 1.96 -12.77 3.16
CA ASP A 198 3.05 -11.96 3.70
C ASP A 198 2.89 -11.72 5.21
N TRP A 199 1.67 -11.44 5.68
CA TRP A 199 1.38 -11.34 7.11
C TRP A 199 1.62 -12.66 7.84
N ALA A 200 1.25 -13.80 7.25
CA ALA A 200 1.55 -15.11 7.83
C ALA A 200 3.05 -15.37 7.88
N ARG A 201 3.77 -15.05 6.79
CA ARG A 201 5.23 -15.19 6.72
C ARG A 201 5.92 -14.37 7.82
N ASP A 202 5.55 -13.11 7.95
CA ASP A 202 6.11 -12.21 8.97
C ASP A 202 5.76 -12.64 10.40
N PHE A 203 4.64 -13.34 10.60
CA PHE A 203 4.30 -13.81 11.93
C PHE A 203 5.03 -15.10 12.34
N TYR A 204 5.09 -16.07 11.42
CA TYR A 204 5.58 -17.41 11.74
C TYR A 204 7.08 -17.59 11.52
N LEU A 205 7.70 -16.81 10.62
CA LEU A 205 9.14 -16.96 10.40
C LEU A 205 9.93 -16.06 11.34
N PRO A 206 10.96 -16.61 12.01
CA PRO A 206 11.83 -15.81 12.86
C PRO A 206 12.54 -14.76 12.01
N HIS A 207 12.29 -13.49 12.31
CA HIS A 207 13.12 -12.39 11.84
C HIS A 207 14.48 -12.53 12.53
N THR A 208 15.39 -13.26 11.89
CA THR A 208 16.76 -13.40 12.36
C THR A 208 17.34 -12.00 12.46
N LYS A 209 17.52 -11.51 13.70
CA LYS A 209 18.45 -10.43 13.94
C LYS A 209 19.78 -10.94 13.41
N SER A 210 20.29 -10.33 12.35
CA SER A 210 21.69 -10.46 11.99
C SER A 210 22.49 -10.05 13.22
N ARG A 211 22.91 -11.05 14.00
CA ARG A 211 23.85 -10.90 15.10
C ARG A 211 25.08 -10.31 14.44
N ARG A 212 25.34 -9.01 14.64
CA ARG A 212 26.68 -8.47 14.45
C ARG A 212 27.58 -9.33 15.34
N MET A 213 28.33 -10.22 14.70
CA MET A 213 29.44 -10.91 15.33
C MET A 213 30.42 -9.82 15.80
N PRO A 214 30.94 -9.93 17.03
CA PRO A 214 31.96 -9.01 17.54
C PRO A 214 33.25 -9.07 16.73
#